data_AF-A0A959I7T0-F1
#
_entry.id   AF-A0A959I7T0-F1
#
_cell.length_a   1.000
_cell.length_b   1.000
_cell.length_c   1.000
_cell.angle_alpha   90.00
_cell.angle_beta   90.00
_cell.angle_gamma   90.00
#
_symmetry.space_group_name_H-M   'P 1'
#
loop_
_entity.id
_entity.type
_entity.pdbx_description
1 polymer ?
#
loop_
_entity_poly.entity_id
_entity_poly.type
_entity_poly.pdbx_seq_one_letter_code
_entity_poly.pdbx_strand_id
1 'polypeptide(L)'
;VDKAQIVRTEGSINELLFSFAGNYEEKLMLGLTMGVPFLDFNEVKTYTETDDENRNPIFNELTFEEYLNISGTGINLKMGFIYRPIQEFRIGAAVHTPTAFNLEDNYSTEIAYDFTLGGDQYFESQSPNGLFDYKIKTPWRVIGSAAFLYQKLGFLTAEVEWVDYSSATFNFNNTTSAEDKAYERDLNNEVVDQFQPAVNIRLGGELTYDIFRFRAGYNIYNSPVKNDDVSHDAFSFGFGIREKSFFIDLAYKQTNLAETYFPYFTAAAAQPEVANEVKTQRFLATFGFKF
;
A
#
# COMPACT_ATOMS: atom_id res chain seq x y z
N VAL A 1 -10.92 34.24 -5.50
CA VAL A 1 -11.14 32.81 -5.78
C VAL A 1 -9.93 32.03 -5.32
N ASP A 2 -9.97 31.67 -4.04
CA ASP A 2 -9.06 30.72 -3.44
C ASP A 2 -9.56 29.31 -3.73
N LYS A 3 -8.64 28.36 -3.90
CA LYS A 3 -8.94 26.97 -4.28
C LYS A 3 -8.30 26.04 -3.27
N ALA A 4 -9.05 25.05 -2.81
CA ALA A 4 -8.58 24.05 -1.87
C ALA A 4 -9.11 22.66 -2.27
N GLN A 5 -8.34 21.62 -1.96
CA GLN A 5 -8.77 20.23 -2.08
C GLN A 5 -8.41 19.48 -0.81
N ILE A 6 -9.40 18.77 -0.26
CA ILE A 6 -9.25 17.90 0.89
C ILE A 6 -9.54 16.48 0.44
N VAL A 7 -8.59 15.57 0.64
CA VAL A 7 -8.75 14.14 0.36
C VAL A 7 -8.76 13.39 1.69
N ARG A 8 -9.86 12.68 1.96
CA ARG A 8 -9.99 11.80 3.14
C ARG A 8 -10.09 10.37 2.65
N THR A 9 -9.21 9.51 3.17
CA THR A 9 -9.20 8.08 2.84
C THR A 9 -9.23 7.25 4.12
N GLU A 10 -10.02 6.19 4.10
CA GLU A 10 -10.04 5.16 5.13
C GLU A 10 -10.17 3.79 4.47
N GLY A 11 -9.66 2.74 5.11
CA GLY A 11 -9.79 1.40 4.54
C GLY A 11 -9.01 0.34 5.29
N SER A 12 -9.22 -0.90 4.88
CA SER A 12 -8.53 -2.05 5.43
C SER A 12 -8.36 -3.15 4.37
N ILE A 13 -7.27 -3.90 4.51
CA ILE A 13 -7.08 -5.17 3.81
C ILE A 13 -6.84 -6.22 4.87
N ASN A 14 -7.71 -7.22 4.89
CA ASN A 14 -7.61 -8.37 5.79
C ASN A 14 -7.39 -9.62 4.94
N GLU A 15 -6.80 -10.67 5.54
CA GLU A 15 -6.50 -11.90 4.81
C GLU A 15 -6.78 -13.13 5.66
N LEU A 16 -7.57 -14.06 5.13
CA LEU A 16 -7.75 -15.38 5.72
C LEU A 16 -6.71 -16.33 5.14
N LEU A 17 -5.96 -17.03 5.99
CA LEU A 17 -4.82 -17.86 5.59
C LEU A 17 -5.05 -19.33 5.96
N PHE A 18 -4.85 -20.22 4.99
CA PHE A 18 -4.75 -21.67 5.20
C PHE A 18 -3.32 -22.12 4.93
N SER A 19 -2.59 -22.49 5.97
CA SER A 19 -1.17 -22.83 5.88
C SER A 19 -0.91 -24.29 6.22
N PHE A 20 -0.07 -24.94 5.41
CA PHE A 20 0.49 -26.27 5.65
C PHE A 20 2.01 -26.18 5.60
N ALA A 21 2.69 -26.77 6.58
CA ALA A 21 4.14 -26.79 6.63
C ALA A 21 4.67 -28.15 7.07
N GLY A 22 5.82 -28.54 6.52
CA GLY A 22 6.52 -29.77 6.84
C GLY A 22 7.96 -29.49 7.24
N ASN A 23 8.49 -30.30 8.15
CA ASN A 23 9.88 -30.27 8.56
C ASN A 23 10.51 -31.63 8.26
N TYR A 24 11.68 -31.63 7.62
CA TYR A 24 12.45 -32.80 7.30
C TYR A 24 13.84 -32.71 7.95
N GLU A 25 14.12 -33.68 8.83
CA GLU A 25 15.39 -33.86 9.55
C GLU A 25 15.90 -32.60 10.26
N GLU A 26 15.01 -31.68 10.62
CA GLU A 26 15.37 -30.38 11.13
C GLU A 26 16.32 -29.57 10.22
N LYS A 27 16.48 -29.94 8.95
CA LYS A 27 17.33 -29.21 8.00
C LYS A 27 16.52 -28.50 6.95
N LEU A 28 15.46 -29.12 6.46
CA LEU A 28 14.61 -28.56 5.42
C LEU A 28 13.19 -28.36 5.95
N MET A 29 12.72 -27.12 5.88
CA MET A 29 11.34 -26.76 6.18
C MET A 29 10.69 -26.30 4.89
N LEU A 30 9.51 -26.83 4.58
CA LEU A 30 8.71 -26.45 3.42
C LEU A 30 7.38 -25.89 3.92
N GLY A 31 6.88 -24.86 3.26
CA GLY A 31 5.61 -24.22 3.58
C GLY A 31 4.80 -23.94 2.32
N LEU A 32 3.50 -24.16 2.42
CA LEU A 32 2.49 -23.79 1.43
C LEU A 32 1.37 -23.05 2.15
N THR A 33 0.89 -21.95 1.58
CA THR A 33 -0.21 -21.16 2.14
C THR A 33 -1.13 -20.70 1.03
N MET A 34 -2.43 -20.87 1.24
CA MET A 34 -3.47 -20.24 0.43
C MET A 34 -4.03 -19.05 1.19
N GLY A 35 -4.10 -17.90 0.53
CA GLY A 35 -4.65 -16.67 1.10
C GLY A 35 -5.94 -16.26 0.39
N VAL A 36 -6.91 -15.81 1.18
CA VAL A 36 -8.14 -15.16 0.71
C VAL A 36 -8.17 -13.75 1.29
N PRO A 37 -7.53 -12.77 0.62
CA PRO A 37 -7.62 -11.36 1.02
C PRO A 37 -8.97 -10.76 0.69
N PHE A 38 -9.43 -9.84 1.52
CA PHE A 38 -10.62 -9.04 1.32
C PHE A 38 -10.33 -7.61 1.76
N LEU A 39 -10.82 -6.64 0.97
CA LEU A 39 -10.55 -5.23 1.18
C LEU A 39 -11.83 -4.41 1.14
N ASP A 40 -11.78 -3.31 1.89
CA ASP A 40 -12.77 -2.25 1.89
C ASP A 40 -12.00 -0.92 1.98
N PHE A 41 -12.31 0.01 1.09
CA PHE A 41 -11.65 1.31 0.99
C PHE A 41 -12.69 2.38 0.68
N ASN A 42 -12.65 3.49 1.39
CA ASN A 42 -13.50 4.66 1.18
C ASN A 42 -12.61 5.88 0.96
N GLU A 43 -12.95 6.66 -0.06
CA GLU A 43 -12.35 7.95 -0.35
C GLU A 43 -13.44 9.00 -0.51
N VAL A 44 -13.24 10.16 0.13
CA VAL A 44 -14.01 11.37 -0.07
C VAL A 44 -13.05 12.49 -0.47
N LYS A 45 -13.22 13.03 -1.68
CA LYS A 45 -12.50 14.22 -2.13
C LYS A 45 -13.46 15.39 -2.13
N THR A 46 -13.11 16.46 -1.40
CA THR A 46 -13.85 17.72 -1.41
C THR A 46 -12.96 18.77 -2.05
N TYR A 47 -13.37 19.28 -3.21
CA TYR A 47 -12.77 20.41 -3.89
C TYR A 47 -13.62 21.65 -3.65
N THR A 48 -13.00 22.74 -3.21
CA THR A 48 -13.70 23.99 -2.89
C THR A 48 -13.03 25.17 -3.58
N GLU A 49 -13.84 26.04 -4.17
CA GLU A 49 -13.43 27.38 -4.61
C GLU A 49 -14.25 28.42 -3.85
N THR A 50 -13.60 29.40 -3.20
CA THR A 50 -14.29 30.49 -2.48
C THR A 50 -13.81 31.85 -2.97
N ASP A 51 -14.70 32.83 -3.04
CA ASP A 51 -14.35 34.23 -3.26
C ASP A 51 -14.54 35.09 -2.01
N ASP A 52 -13.83 34.74 -0.93
CA ASP A 52 -13.94 35.37 0.40
C ASP A 52 -13.71 36.89 0.40
N GLU A 53 -13.01 37.41 -0.60
CA GLU A 53 -12.74 38.85 -0.77
C GLU A 53 -13.78 39.58 -1.66
N ASN A 54 -14.82 38.90 -2.14
CA ASN A 54 -15.86 39.45 -3.04
C ASN A 54 -15.26 40.18 -4.25
N ARG A 55 -14.20 39.63 -4.85
CA ARG A 55 -13.56 40.17 -6.05
C ARG A 55 -14.39 39.89 -7.31
N ASN A 56 -15.24 38.87 -7.28
CA ASN A 56 -16.17 38.48 -8.32
C ASN A 56 -17.60 38.91 -7.92
N PRO A 57 -18.28 39.73 -8.74
CA PRO A 57 -19.62 40.23 -8.41
C PRO A 57 -20.74 39.18 -8.56
N ILE A 58 -20.43 37.98 -9.07
CA ILE A 58 -21.41 36.93 -9.36
C ILE A 58 -21.08 35.65 -8.59
N PHE A 59 -19.83 35.20 -8.58
CA PHE A 59 -19.45 33.93 -7.98
C PHE A 59 -19.11 34.08 -6.49
N ASN A 60 -19.67 33.21 -5.64
CA ASN A 60 -19.40 33.19 -4.20
C ASN A 60 -18.59 31.94 -3.81
N GLU A 61 -19.14 30.75 -4.05
CA GLU A 61 -18.54 29.48 -3.64
C GLU A 61 -18.91 28.33 -4.58
N LEU A 62 -17.97 27.40 -4.79
CA LEU A 62 -18.21 26.11 -5.42
C LEU A 62 -17.65 25.02 -4.51
N THR A 63 -18.44 24.00 -4.23
CA THR A 63 -17.97 22.77 -3.58
C THR A 63 -18.31 21.59 -4.47
N PHE A 64 -17.31 20.78 -4.80
CA PHE A 64 -17.43 19.56 -5.59
C PHE A 64 -16.91 18.39 -4.76
N GLU A 65 -17.78 17.42 -4.48
CA GLU A 65 -17.46 16.25 -3.69
C GLU A 65 -17.48 14.98 -4.54
N GLU A 66 -16.47 14.14 -4.38
CA GLU A 66 -16.38 12.82 -5.00
C GLU A 66 -16.34 11.77 -3.90
N TYR A 67 -17.23 10.80 -4.00
CA TYR A 67 -17.32 9.65 -3.11
C TYR A 67 -16.94 8.39 -3.88
N LEU A 68 -16.03 7.59 -3.31
CA LEU A 68 -15.61 6.31 -3.87
C LEU A 68 -15.50 5.27 -2.76
N ASN A 69 -16.27 4.19 -2.87
CA ASN A 69 -16.09 2.98 -2.08
C ASN A 69 -15.59 1.87 -3.01
N ILE A 70 -14.53 1.19 -2.62
CA ILE A 70 -13.99 0.02 -3.30
C ILE A 70 -14.06 -1.15 -2.34
N SER A 71 -14.76 -2.20 -2.72
CA SER A 71 -14.80 -3.45 -1.95
C SER A 71 -14.40 -4.62 -2.82
N GLY A 72 -13.84 -5.67 -2.21
CA GLY A 72 -13.57 -6.86 -2.98
C GLY A 72 -12.84 -7.97 -2.26
N THR A 73 -12.66 -9.07 -2.99
CA THR A 73 -12.05 -10.29 -2.49
C THR A 73 -11.08 -10.86 -3.51
N GLY A 74 -10.05 -11.54 -3.04
CA GLY A 74 -9.06 -12.16 -3.90
C GLY A 74 -8.63 -13.54 -3.44
N ILE A 75 -7.77 -14.14 -4.23
CA ILE A 75 -7.11 -15.40 -3.91
C ILE A 75 -5.63 -15.34 -4.30
N ASN A 76 -4.77 -15.88 -3.44
CA ASN A 76 -3.36 -16.06 -3.73
C ASN A 76 -2.83 -17.37 -3.15
N LEU A 77 -1.65 -17.77 -3.63
CA LEU A 77 -0.88 -18.90 -3.12
C LEU A 77 0.53 -18.40 -2.78
N LYS A 78 1.08 -18.90 -1.68
CA LYS A 78 2.44 -18.57 -1.22
C LYS A 78 3.14 -19.89 -0.92
N MET A 79 4.36 -20.05 -1.41
CA MET A 79 5.17 -21.23 -1.13
C MET A 79 6.58 -20.80 -0.80
N GLY A 80 7.23 -21.54 0.10
CA GLY A 80 8.58 -21.23 0.48
C GLY A 80 9.26 -22.38 1.18
N PHE A 81 10.58 -22.25 1.33
CA PHE A 81 11.38 -23.17 2.10
C PHE A 81 12.39 -22.43 2.95
N ILE A 82 12.83 -23.10 4.01
CA ILE A 82 13.96 -22.70 4.82
C ILE A 82 14.90 -23.90 4.94
N TYR A 83 16.15 -23.71 4.57
CA TYR A 83 17.22 -24.67 4.71
C TYR A 83 18.21 -24.24 5.81
N ARG A 84 18.58 -25.18 6.67
CA ARG A 84 19.50 -25.00 7.79
C ARG A 84 20.75 -25.87 7.55
N PRO A 85 21.77 -25.37 6.83
CA PRO A 85 23.00 -26.13 6.61
C PRO A 85 23.75 -26.43 7.92
N ILE A 86 23.72 -25.48 8.85
CA ILE A 86 24.20 -25.57 10.23
C ILE A 86 23.17 -24.92 11.17
N GLN A 87 23.31 -25.11 12.49
CA GLN A 87 22.33 -24.63 13.45
C GLN A 87 22.22 -23.10 13.49
N GLU A 88 23.33 -22.42 13.25
CA GLU A 88 23.48 -20.96 13.27
C GLU A 88 22.99 -20.31 11.98
N PHE A 89 22.92 -21.02 10.85
CA PHE A 89 22.61 -20.42 9.56
C PHE A 89 21.29 -20.91 9.01
N ARG A 90 20.47 -19.99 8.51
CA ARG A 90 19.21 -20.29 7.83
C ARG A 90 19.18 -19.56 6.50
N ILE A 91 18.82 -20.27 5.44
CA ILE A 91 18.63 -19.73 4.10
C ILE A 91 17.18 -19.97 3.74
N GLY A 92 16.46 -18.93 3.37
CA GLY A 92 15.07 -19.01 2.95
C GLY A 92 14.90 -18.55 1.52
N ALA A 93 13.92 -19.14 0.84
CA ALA A 93 13.36 -18.56 -0.36
C ALA A 93 11.85 -18.76 -0.37
N ALA A 94 11.12 -17.78 -0.88
CA ALA A 94 9.69 -17.82 -1.03
C ALA A 94 9.25 -17.20 -2.36
N VAL A 95 8.13 -17.67 -2.88
CA VAL A 95 7.43 -17.06 -4.00
C VAL A 95 5.98 -16.88 -3.62
N HIS A 96 5.49 -15.67 -3.84
CA HIS A 96 4.08 -15.32 -3.69
C HIS A 96 3.49 -15.12 -5.08
N THR A 97 2.41 -15.84 -5.37
CA THR A 97 1.67 -15.63 -6.61
C THR A 97 0.97 -14.26 -6.60
N PRO A 98 0.62 -13.73 -7.78
CA PRO A 98 -0.40 -12.70 -7.92
C PRO A 98 -1.60 -13.02 -7.07
N THR A 99 -2.12 -11.99 -6.41
CA THR A 99 -3.48 -12.03 -5.91
C THR A 99 -4.39 -11.65 -7.05
N ALA A 100 -5.30 -12.55 -7.41
CA ALA A 100 -6.37 -12.26 -8.33
C ALA A 100 -7.55 -11.71 -7.53
N PHE A 101 -7.74 -10.39 -7.56
CA PHE A 101 -8.86 -9.70 -6.95
C PHE A 101 -10.05 -9.61 -7.90
N ASN A 102 -11.24 -9.70 -7.35
CA ASN A 102 -12.48 -9.20 -7.94
C ASN A 102 -12.93 -8.03 -7.07
N LEU A 103 -13.08 -6.87 -7.68
CA LEU A 103 -13.35 -5.58 -7.04
C LEU A 103 -14.64 -5.00 -7.62
N GLU A 104 -15.38 -4.31 -6.76
CA GLU A 104 -16.56 -3.52 -7.10
C GLU A 104 -16.31 -2.09 -6.59
N ASP A 105 -16.36 -1.13 -7.50
CA ASP A 105 -16.35 0.30 -7.17
C ASP A 105 -17.79 0.81 -7.12
N ASN A 106 -18.13 1.54 -6.06
CA ASN A 106 -19.34 2.34 -5.94
C ASN A 106 -18.95 3.80 -5.79
N TYR A 107 -19.34 4.63 -6.74
CA TYR A 107 -18.94 6.03 -6.76
C TYR A 107 -20.11 6.97 -7.05
N SER A 108 -20.02 8.18 -6.50
CA SER A 108 -20.97 9.26 -6.79
C SER A 108 -20.27 10.60 -6.67
N THR A 109 -20.88 11.64 -7.24
CA THR A 109 -20.37 13.01 -7.18
C THR A 109 -21.49 13.96 -6.78
N GLU A 110 -21.13 15.01 -6.09
CA GLU A 110 -22.03 16.07 -5.68
C GLU A 110 -21.41 17.42 -6.02
N ILE A 111 -22.23 18.35 -6.50
CA ILE A 111 -21.81 19.72 -6.76
C ILE A 111 -22.76 20.69 -6.09
N ALA A 112 -22.21 21.61 -5.31
CA ALA A 112 -22.88 22.76 -4.73
C ALA A 112 -22.26 24.04 -5.30
N TYR A 113 -23.10 25.01 -5.68
CA TYR A 113 -22.69 26.25 -6.31
C TYR A 113 -23.52 27.43 -5.80
N ASP A 114 -22.84 28.41 -5.21
CA ASP A 114 -23.41 29.65 -4.70
C ASP A 114 -23.00 30.84 -5.59
N PHE A 115 -23.99 31.61 -6.03
CA PHE A 115 -23.78 32.80 -6.86
C PHE A 115 -24.84 33.87 -6.63
N THR A 116 -24.45 35.13 -6.77
CA THR A 116 -25.33 36.30 -6.67
C THR A 116 -25.62 36.87 -8.06
N LEU A 117 -26.77 36.50 -8.64
CA LEU A 117 -27.27 37.08 -9.89
C LEU A 117 -28.75 37.43 -9.75
N GLY A 118 -29.05 38.71 -9.53
CA GLY A 118 -30.41 39.17 -9.24
C GLY A 118 -30.92 38.81 -7.83
N GLY A 119 -30.00 38.43 -6.94
CA GLY A 119 -30.24 37.90 -5.59
C GLY A 119 -29.29 36.72 -5.33
N ASP A 120 -29.17 36.30 -4.07
CA ASP A 120 -28.36 35.14 -3.70
C ASP A 120 -29.05 33.85 -4.15
N GLN A 121 -28.31 32.98 -4.84
CA GLN A 121 -28.79 31.73 -5.38
C GLN A 121 -27.86 30.58 -4.97
N TYR A 122 -28.45 29.45 -4.64
CA TYR A 122 -27.75 28.23 -4.28
C TYR A 122 -28.28 27.07 -5.11
N PHE A 123 -27.39 26.34 -5.77
CA PHE A 123 -27.69 25.15 -6.55
C PHE A 123 -26.92 23.97 -5.99
N GLU A 124 -27.59 22.83 -5.87
CA GLU A 124 -27.01 21.56 -5.44
C GLU A 124 -27.52 20.44 -6.33
N SER A 125 -26.63 19.56 -6.77
CA SER A 125 -26.98 18.40 -7.57
C SER A 125 -26.05 17.24 -7.28
N GLN A 126 -26.62 16.05 -7.25
CA GLN A 126 -25.90 14.80 -7.07
C GLN A 126 -26.01 13.92 -8.31
N SER A 127 -24.94 13.23 -8.69
CA SER A 127 -25.00 12.21 -9.73
C SER A 127 -25.72 10.96 -9.20
N PRO A 128 -26.29 10.12 -10.08
CA PRO A 128 -26.63 8.75 -9.69
C PRO A 128 -25.40 8.01 -9.19
N ASN A 129 -25.62 6.96 -8.38
CA ASN A 129 -24.55 6.05 -7.98
C ASN A 129 -24.09 5.24 -9.19
N GLY A 130 -22.79 5.28 -9.47
CA GLY A 130 -22.11 4.43 -10.44
C GLY A 130 -21.59 3.16 -9.78
N LEU A 131 -21.73 2.03 -10.46
CA LEU A 131 -21.17 0.74 -10.04
C LEU A 131 -20.26 0.21 -11.15
N PHE A 132 -19.08 -0.28 -10.79
CA PHE A 132 -18.13 -0.84 -11.75
C PHE A 132 -17.38 -2.05 -11.21
N ASP A 133 -17.54 -3.18 -11.88
CA ASP A 133 -16.87 -4.44 -11.56
C ASP A 133 -15.63 -4.67 -12.40
N TYR A 134 -14.53 -5.04 -11.75
CA TYR A 134 -13.28 -5.34 -12.43
C TYR A 134 -12.41 -6.28 -11.61
N LYS A 135 -11.35 -6.77 -12.25
CA LYS A 135 -10.37 -7.66 -11.65
C LYS A 135 -9.01 -7.03 -11.74
N ILE A 136 -8.26 -7.15 -10.66
CA ILE A 136 -6.84 -6.80 -10.62
C ILE A 136 -6.06 -8.06 -10.36
N LYS A 137 -4.96 -8.27 -11.11
CA LYS A 137 -3.91 -9.20 -10.73
C LYS A 137 -2.71 -8.42 -10.24
N THR A 138 -2.32 -8.64 -8.98
CA THR A 138 -1.11 -8.03 -8.43
C THR A 138 0.16 -8.68 -9.01
N PRO A 139 1.31 -8.02 -8.95
CA PRO A 139 2.59 -8.61 -9.29
C PRO A 139 2.94 -9.90 -8.54
N TRP A 140 3.79 -10.72 -9.15
CA TRP A 140 4.54 -11.77 -8.45
C TRP A 140 5.54 -11.16 -7.47
N ARG A 141 5.81 -11.87 -6.37
CA ARG A 141 6.90 -11.51 -5.44
C ARG A 141 7.81 -12.70 -5.23
N VAL A 142 9.11 -12.49 -5.37
CA VAL A 142 10.15 -13.49 -5.10
C VAL A 142 11.04 -12.98 -3.99
N ILE A 143 11.24 -13.79 -2.97
CA ILE A 143 11.93 -13.40 -1.75
C ILE A 143 13.08 -14.38 -1.52
N GLY A 144 14.28 -13.86 -1.30
CA GLY A 144 15.43 -14.58 -0.79
C GLY A 144 15.84 -14.02 0.56
N SER A 145 16.06 -14.88 1.55
CA SER A 145 16.45 -14.47 2.90
C SER A 145 17.59 -15.30 3.45
N ALA A 146 18.38 -14.68 4.32
CA ALA A 146 19.42 -15.34 5.10
C ALA A 146 19.37 -14.83 6.53
N ALA A 147 19.60 -15.74 7.48
CA ALA A 147 19.68 -15.41 8.89
C ALA A 147 20.89 -16.11 9.53
N PHE A 148 21.62 -15.37 10.35
CA PHE A 148 22.68 -15.88 11.21
C PHE A 148 22.27 -15.71 12.67
N LEU A 149 22.16 -16.83 13.39
CA LEU A 149 21.78 -16.89 14.79
C LEU A 149 23.02 -17.18 15.62
N TYR A 150 23.25 -16.37 16.64
CA TYR A 150 24.37 -16.54 17.56
C TYR A 150 23.87 -16.93 18.94
N GLN A 151 23.75 -18.24 19.16
CA GLN A 151 23.35 -18.86 20.43
C GLN A 151 22.10 -18.18 21.05
N LYS A 152 22.23 -17.68 22.29
CA LYS A 152 21.20 -16.93 23.01
C LYS A 152 21.38 -15.42 22.92
N LEU A 153 22.41 -14.93 22.21
CA LEU A 153 22.70 -13.51 22.08
C LEU A 153 21.77 -12.84 21.07
N GLY A 154 21.29 -13.56 20.05
CA GLY A 154 20.31 -13.03 19.09
C GLY A 154 20.59 -13.45 17.65
N PHE A 155 20.22 -12.61 16.69
CA PHE A 155 20.33 -12.92 15.26
C PHE A 155 20.56 -11.69 14.39
N LEU A 156 21.11 -11.91 13.20
CA LEU A 156 21.16 -10.97 12.09
C LEU A 156 20.42 -11.58 10.90
N THR A 157 19.67 -10.76 10.18
CA THR A 157 18.87 -11.18 9.02
C THR A 157 19.06 -10.21 7.88
N ALA A 158 19.12 -10.75 6.67
CA ALA A 158 19.05 -10.00 5.44
C ALA A 158 18.02 -10.65 4.52
N GLU A 159 17.23 -9.84 3.84
CA GLU A 159 16.23 -10.27 2.89
C GLU A 159 16.26 -9.36 1.67
N VAL A 160 16.08 -9.98 0.51
CA VAL A 160 15.91 -9.31 -0.77
C VAL A 160 14.59 -9.79 -1.36
N GLU A 161 13.75 -8.85 -1.75
CA GLU A 161 12.47 -9.09 -2.39
C GLU A 161 12.49 -8.42 -3.76
N TRP A 162 12.14 -9.19 -4.78
CA TRP A 162 11.96 -8.72 -6.14
C TRP A 162 10.47 -8.78 -6.49
N VAL A 163 9.96 -7.67 -7.05
CA VAL A 163 8.56 -7.52 -7.45
C VAL A 163 8.49 -6.86 -8.81
N ASP A 164 7.80 -7.47 -9.76
CA ASP A 164 7.61 -6.90 -11.09
C ASP A 164 6.29 -6.14 -11.23
N TYR A 165 6.32 -4.84 -10.93
CA TYR A 165 5.11 -4.00 -10.98
C TYR A 165 4.53 -3.86 -12.39
N SER A 166 5.35 -4.01 -13.44
CA SER A 166 4.88 -3.99 -14.83
C SER A 166 4.00 -5.18 -15.21
N SER A 167 4.03 -6.24 -14.40
CA SER A 167 3.20 -7.44 -14.59
C SER A 167 1.80 -7.34 -14.00
N ALA A 168 1.47 -6.23 -13.31
CA ALA A 168 0.13 -6.00 -12.82
C ALA A 168 -0.85 -5.83 -13.99
N THR A 169 -2.05 -6.40 -13.87
CA THR A 169 -3.05 -6.32 -14.94
C THR A 169 -4.42 -5.95 -14.39
N PHE A 170 -5.10 -5.07 -15.10
CA PHE A 170 -6.52 -4.79 -14.97
C PHE A 170 -7.29 -5.64 -15.98
N ASN A 171 -8.43 -6.16 -15.57
CA ASN A 171 -9.39 -6.79 -16.45
C ASN A 171 -10.77 -6.30 -16.06
N PHE A 172 -11.37 -5.48 -16.90
CA PHE A 172 -12.74 -5.07 -16.71
C PHE A 172 -13.59 -6.31 -16.98
N ASN A 173 -14.50 -6.61 -16.05
CA ASN A 173 -15.36 -7.79 -16.12
C ASN A 173 -15.94 -7.94 -17.53
N ASN A 174 -16.23 -9.15 -18.01
CA ASN A 174 -16.40 -9.49 -19.44
C ASN A 174 -17.38 -8.58 -20.24
N THR A 175 -16.95 -7.35 -20.52
CA THR A 175 -17.74 -6.25 -21.05
C THR A 175 -17.88 -6.48 -22.54
N THR A 176 -19.04 -6.13 -23.08
CA THR A 176 -19.30 -6.17 -24.52
C THR A 176 -19.01 -4.82 -25.18
N SER A 177 -18.77 -3.77 -24.40
CA SER A 177 -18.41 -2.44 -24.89
C SER A 177 -17.02 -2.46 -25.54
N ALA A 178 -16.92 -1.92 -26.76
CA ALA A 178 -15.64 -1.78 -27.44
C ALA A 178 -14.77 -0.69 -26.79
N GLU A 179 -15.40 0.32 -26.18
CA GLU A 179 -14.74 1.44 -25.51
C GLU A 179 -14.05 0.96 -24.23
N ASP A 180 -14.74 0.19 -23.40
CA ASP A 180 -14.17 -0.38 -22.17
C ASP A 180 -12.99 -1.30 -22.47
N LYS A 181 -13.06 -2.11 -23.54
CA LYS A 181 -11.94 -2.96 -23.95
C LYS A 181 -10.74 -2.18 -24.47
N ALA A 182 -10.99 -1.08 -25.16
CA ALA A 182 -9.92 -0.19 -25.58
C ALA A 182 -9.27 0.45 -24.35
N TYR A 183 -10.08 0.94 -23.40
CA TYR A 183 -9.59 1.51 -22.16
C TYR A 183 -8.83 0.49 -21.30
N GLU A 184 -9.28 -0.77 -21.18
CA GLU A 184 -8.56 -1.83 -20.46
C GLU A 184 -7.18 -2.06 -21.07
N ARG A 185 -7.09 -2.14 -22.40
CA ARG A 185 -5.82 -2.34 -23.10
C ARG A 185 -4.90 -1.14 -22.87
N ASP A 186 -5.42 0.07 -23.00
CA ASP A 186 -4.65 1.29 -22.87
C ASP A 186 -4.15 1.46 -21.42
N LEU A 187 -4.98 1.14 -20.42
CA LEU A 187 -4.60 1.11 -19.00
C LEU A 187 -3.51 0.08 -18.71
N ASN A 188 -3.62 -1.14 -19.26
CA ASN A 188 -2.59 -2.17 -19.09
C ASN A 188 -1.28 -1.81 -19.79
N ASN A 189 -1.34 -1.16 -20.97
CA ASN A 189 -0.15 -0.63 -21.64
C ASN A 189 0.50 0.46 -20.79
N GLU A 190 -0.29 1.38 -20.22
CA GLU A 190 0.21 2.41 -19.32
C GLU A 190 0.91 1.79 -18.10
N VAL A 191 0.36 0.71 -17.52
CA VAL A 191 1.03 -0.02 -16.43
C VAL A 191 2.41 -0.55 -16.87
N VAL A 192 2.49 -1.17 -18.05
CA VAL A 192 3.75 -1.67 -18.60
C VAL A 192 4.72 -0.53 -18.92
N ASP A 193 4.22 0.63 -19.35
CA ASP A 193 5.03 1.77 -19.76
C ASP A 193 5.54 2.59 -18.58
N GLN A 194 4.75 2.72 -17.50
CA GLN A 194 5.07 3.51 -16.32
C GLN A 194 5.77 2.73 -15.22
N PHE A 195 5.54 1.42 -15.09
CA PHE A 195 6.11 0.64 -13.99
C PHE A 195 7.28 -0.25 -14.42
N GLN A 196 8.18 -0.54 -13.47
CA GLN A 196 9.33 -1.40 -13.63
C GLN A 196 9.46 -2.39 -12.46
N PRO A 197 10.26 -3.46 -12.62
CA PRO A 197 10.62 -4.30 -11.50
C PRO A 197 11.39 -3.51 -10.43
N ALA A 198 11.00 -3.71 -9.17
CA ALA A 198 11.66 -3.12 -8.02
C ALA A 198 12.32 -4.19 -7.15
N VAL A 199 13.43 -3.80 -6.52
CA VAL A 199 14.14 -4.60 -5.54
C VAL A 199 14.04 -3.91 -4.19
N ASN A 200 13.57 -4.65 -3.19
CA ASN A 200 13.48 -4.20 -1.82
C ASN A 200 14.51 -4.97 -0.98
N ILE A 201 15.29 -4.27 -0.18
CA ILE A 201 16.30 -4.85 0.70
C ILE A 201 15.90 -4.58 2.14
N ARG A 202 15.92 -5.62 2.97
CA ARG A 202 15.58 -5.53 4.39
C ARG A 202 16.70 -6.13 5.21
N LEU A 203 17.30 -5.31 6.09
CA LEU A 203 18.33 -5.72 7.02
C LEU A 203 17.79 -5.56 8.43
N GLY A 204 18.07 -6.54 9.30
CA GLY A 204 17.57 -6.53 10.67
C GLY A 204 18.46 -7.31 11.61
N GLY A 205 18.33 -7.01 12.89
CA GLY A 205 19.00 -7.74 13.93
C GLY A 205 18.27 -7.69 15.26
N GLU A 206 18.50 -8.71 16.07
CA GLU A 206 18.06 -8.79 17.46
C GLU A 206 19.28 -9.03 18.35
N LEU A 207 19.35 -8.28 19.45
CA LEU A 207 20.28 -8.50 20.55
C LEU A 207 19.47 -8.80 21.82
N THR A 208 19.85 -9.88 22.48
CA THR A 208 19.25 -10.38 23.71
C THR A 208 20.21 -10.18 24.86
N TYR A 209 19.75 -9.53 25.92
CA TYR A 209 20.47 -9.38 27.18
C TYR A 209 19.53 -9.68 28.35
N ASP A 210 19.67 -10.86 28.95
CA ASP A 210 18.79 -11.38 30.00
C ASP A 210 17.29 -11.36 29.59
N ILE A 211 16.47 -10.55 30.25
CA ILE A 211 15.04 -10.34 29.92
C ILE A 211 14.84 -9.29 28.81
N PHE A 212 15.85 -8.50 28.50
CA PHE A 212 15.75 -7.43 27.51
C PHE A 212 16.02 -7.92 26.09
N ARG A 213 15.27 -7.37 25.14
CA ARG A 213 15.39 -7.61 23.70
C ARG A 213 15.52 -6.27 23.01
N PHE A 214 16.58 -6.09 22.24
CA PHE A 214 16.81 -4.91 21.43
C PHE A 214 16.75 -5.33 19.98
N ARG A 215 16.00 -4.58 19.16
CA ARG A 215 15.87 -4.85 17.73
C ARG A 215 16.16 -3.58 16.96
N ALA A 216 16.83 -3.73 15.83
CA ALA A 216 17.03 -2.66 14.88
C ALA A 216 16.87 -3.20 13.46
N GLY A 217 16.38 -2.35 12.56
CA GLY A 217 16.22 -2.71 11.16
C GLY A 217 16.35 -1.51 10.25
N TYR A 218 16.74 -1.78 9.00
CA TYR A 218 16.86 -0.81 7.93
C TYR A 218 16.33 -1.44 6.64
N ASN A 219 15.40 -0.75 6.00
CA ASN A 219 14.76 -1.20 4.77
C ASN A 219 15.00 -0.15 3.68
N ILE A 220 15.29 -0.62 2.48
CA ILE A 220 15.44 0.17 1.26
C ILE A 220 14.41 -0.36 0.27
N TYR A 221 13.61 0.53 -0.28
CA TYR A 221 12.61 0.22 -1.30
C TYR A 221 12.92 1.07 -2.53
N ASN A 222 13.16 0.42 -3.66
CA ASN A 222 13.34 1.15 -4.91
C ASN A 222 11.99 1.56 -5.47
N SER A 223 11.94 2.70 -6.16
CA SER A 223 10.71 3.12 -6.83
C SER A 223 10.29 2.08 -7.87
N PRO A 224 9.00 1.71 -7.91
CA PRO A 224 8.46 0.88 -8.97
C PRO A 224 8.15 1.67 -10.24
N VAL A 225 8.28 3.01 -10.24
CA VAL A 225 7.97 3.88 -11.39
C VAL A 225 9.22 4.06 -12.25
N LYS A 226 9.06 4.02 -13.58
CA LYS A 226 10.16 4.23 -14.54
C LYS A 226 10.60 5.69 -14.53
N ASN A 227 11.91 5.91 -14.69
CA ASN A 227 12.55 7.23 -14.64
C ASN A 227 12.37 7.96 -13.30
N ASP A 228 11.92 7.26 -12.27
CA ASP A 228 11.93 7.72 -10.89
C ASP A 228 13.05 7.00 -10.14
N ASP A 229 14.13 7.73 -9.86
CA ASP A 229 15.29 7.22 -9.12
C ASP A 229 15.12 7.40 -7.60
N VAL A 230 13.93 7.79 -7.13
CA VAL A 230 13.67 7.98 -5.71
C VAL A 230 13.63 6.64 -4.98
N SER A 231 14.56 6.48 -4.04
CA SER A 231 14.58 5.34 -3.11
C SER A 231 13.96 5.75 -1.78
N HIS A 232 13.07 4.90 -1.28
CA HIS A 232 12.43 5.08 0.02
C HIS A 232 13.15 4.26 1.07
N ASP A 233 13.50 4.87 2.19
CA ASP A 233 14.11 4.16 3.30
C ASP A 233 13.19 4.14 4.52
N ALA A 234 13.35 3.08 5.33
CA ALA A 234 12.70 2.99 6.61
C ALA A 234 13.64 2.38 7.63
N PHE A 235 13.81 3.06 8.75
CA PHE A 235 14.53 2.51 9.89
C PHE A 235 13.55 2.17 11.02
N SER A 236 13.87 1.13 11.77
CA SER A 236 13.07 0.69 12.90
C SER A 236 13.94 0.37 14.11
N PHE A 237 13.39 0.65 15.29
CA PHE A 237 13.97 0.31 16.58
C PHE A 237 12.91 -0.37 17.41
N GLY A 238 13.31 -1.42 18.14
CA GLY A 238 12.43 -2.17 19.02
C GLY A 238 13.10 -2.43 20.36
N PHE A 239 12.30 -2.34 21.41
CA PHE A 239 12.70 -2.68 22.77
C PHE A 239 11.64 -3.60 23.35
N GLY A 240 12.06 -4.74 23.87
CA GLY A 240 11.18 -5.72 24.49
C GLY A 240 11.69 -6.16 25.86
N ILE A 241 10.75 -6.45 26.74
CA ILE A 241 10.98 -7.12 28.03
C ILE A 241 10.24 -8.45 27.96
N ARG A 242 10.97 -9.55 28.17
CA ARG A 242 10.43 -10.89 28.08
C ARG A 242 10.68 -11.67 29.36
N GLU A 243 9.69 -11.63 30.24
CA GLU A 243 9.65 -12.38 31.48
C GLU A 243 9.01 -13.76 31.31
N LYS A 244 9.03 -14.56 32.37
CA LYS A 244 8.38 -15.90 32.36
C LYS A 244 6.87 -15.81 32.22
N SER A 245 6.23 -14.85 32.90
CA SER A 245 4.77 -14.73 32.97
C SER A 245 4.19 -13.70 32.00
N PHE A 246 5.02 -12.81 31.43
CA PHE A 246 4.55 -11.78 30.51
C PHE A 246 5.63 -11.35 29.53
N PHE A 247 5.22 -10.62 28.49
CA PHE A 247 6.13 -9.88 27.63
C PHE A 247 5.52 -8.55 27.25
N ILE A 248 6.39 -7.57 27.04
CA ILE A 248 6.06 -6.23 26.54
C ILE A 248 7.04 -5.94 25.41
N ASP A 249 6.55 -5.50 24.26
CA ASP A 249 7.36 -5.05 23.14
C ASP A 249 6.91 -3.64 22.72
N LEU A 250 7.86 -2.75 22.55
CA LEU A 250 7.69 -1.41 21.99
C LEU A 250 8.48 -1.34 20.69
N ALA A 251 7.89 -0.78 19.65
CA ALA A 251 8.56 -0.56 18.38
C ALA A 251 8.29 0.84 17.86
N TYR A 252 9.32 1.44 17.27
CA TYR A 252 9.28 2.68 16.53
C TYR A 252 9.74 2.39 15.09
N LYS A 253 8.99 2.90 14.11
CA LYS A 253 9.38 2.86 12.70
C LYS A 253 9.21 4.26 12.12
N GLN A 254 10.24 4.71 11.42
CA GLN A 254 10.17 5.90 10.58
C GLN A 254 10.32 5.47 9.12
N THR A 255 9.48 6.02 8.25
CA THR A 255 9.59 5.87 6.80
C THR A 255 9.72 7.26 6.20
N ASN A 256 10.75 7.45 5.38
CA ASN A 256 10.93 8.66 4.60
C ASN A 256 10.51 8.35 3.17
N LEU A 257 9.58 9.13 2.66
CA LEU A 257 9.03 9.03 1.32
C LEU A 257 9.23 10.37 0.64
N ALA A 258 9.98 10.39 -0.46
CA ALA A 258 9.98 11.55 -1.35
C ALA A 258 9.05 11.19 -2.51
N GLU A 259 8.02 12.00 -2.73
CA GLU A 259 7.05 11.76 -3.80
C GLU A 259 6.79 13.05 -4.55
N THR A 260 6.48 12.94 -5.84
CA THR A 260 5.99 14.05 -6.64
C THR A 260 4.49 13.89 -6.80
N TYR A 261 3.72 14.82 -6.22
CA TYR A 261 2.27 14.83 -6.32
C TYR A 261 1.82 15.70 -7.50
N PHE A 262 0.95 15.14 -8.33
CA PHE A 262 0.29 15.84 -9.44
C PHE A 262 -1.19 15.98 -9.10
N PRO A 263 -1.69 17.18 -8.76
CA PRO A 263 -3.10 17.38 -8.41
C PRO A 263 -4.03 17.09 -9.58
N TYR A 264 -3.61 17.37 -10.81
CA TYR A 264 -4.32 17.07 -12.04
C TYR A 264 -3.36 17.04 -13.24
N PHE A 265 -3.77 16.34 -14.30
CA PHE A 265 -3.03 16.31 -15.56
C PHE A 265 -3.54 17.37 -16.53
N THR A 266 -2.63 18.13 -17.13
CA THR A 266 -2.91 19.10 -18.19
C THR A 266 -2.54 18.54 -19.56
N ALA A 267 -3.35 18.80 -20.59
CA ALA A 267 -3.11 18.26 -21.93
C ALA A 267 -2.02 19.03 -22.72
N ALA A 268 -1.80 20.32 -22.42
CA ALA A 268 -0.94 21.20 -23.22
C ALA A 268 -0.02 22.12 -22.40
N ALA A 269 -0.13 22.10 -21.07
CA ALA A 269 0.69 22.94 -20.18
C ALA A 269 1.72 22.07 -19.44
N ALA A 270 2.65 22.73 -18.75
CA ALA A 270 3.50 22.02 -17.78
C ALA A 270 2.60 21.43 -16.68
N GLN A 271 2.87 20.18 -16.31
CA GLN A 271 2.12 19.54 -15.23
C GLN A 271 2.39 20.30 -13.93
N PRO A 272 1.35 20.63 -13.15
CA PRO A 272 1.56 21.15 -11.81
C PRO A 272 2.13 20.03 -10.94
N GLU A 273 3.42 20.12 -10.62
CA GLU A 273 4.10 19.17 -9.76
C GLU A 273 4.40 19.78 -8.39
N VAL A 274 4.21 18.98 -7.34
CA VAL A 274 4.59 19.33 -5.99
C VAL A 274 5.51 18.25 -5.45
N ALA A 275 6.77 18.59 -5.23
CA ALA A 275 7.70 17.71 -4.54
C ALA A 275 7.37 17.70 -3.04
N ASN A 276 6.99 16.53 -2.53
CA ASN A 276 6.64 16.30 -1.14
C ASN A 276 7.67 15.39 -0.47
N GLU A 277 8.17 15.83 0.68
CA GLU A 277 8.92 14.98 1.60
C GLU A 277 7.98 14.54 2.73
N VAL A 278 7.50 13.31 2.64
CA VAL A 278 6.57 12.72 3.60
C VAL A 278 7.35 11.86 4.60
N LYS A 279 7.29 12.25 5.87
CA LYS A 279 7.90 11.50 6.97
C LYS A 279 6.83 10.87 7.84
N THR A 280 6.65 9.56 7.72
CA THR A 280 5.68 8.80 8.50
C THR A 280 6.35 8.18 9.73
N GLN A 281 5.79 8.41 10.92
CA GLN A 281 6.26 7.84 12.17
C GLN A 281 5.19 6.92 12.76
N ARG A 282 5.57 5.70 13.13
CA ARG A 282 4.66 4.73 13.74
C ARG A 282 5.23 4.22 15.05
N PHE A 283 4.38 4.23 16.07
CA PHE A 283 4.66 3.64 17.38
C PHE A 283 3.74 2.44 17.56
N LEU A 284 4.31 1.31 17.95
CA LEU A 284 3.58 0.07 18.22
C LEU A 284 3.95 -0.41 19.61
N ALA A 285 2.94 -0.83 20.37
CA ALA A 285 3.12 -1.46 21.67
C ALA A 285 2.32 -2.76 21.70
N THR A 286 2.95 -3.83 22.18
CA THR A 286 2.34 -5.14 22.36
C THR A 286 2.58 -5.59 23.79
N PHE A 287 1.55 -6.12 24.44
CA PHE A 287 1.67 -6.75 25.75
C PHE A 287 0.98 -8.11 25.71
N GLY A 288 1.50 -9.08 26.46
CA GLY A 288 0.90 -10.40 26.54
C GLY A 288 1.29 -11.14 27.81
N PHE A 289 0.38 -11.96 28.30
CA PHE A 289 0.60 -12.85 29.42
C PHE A 289 0.86 -14.27 28.92
N LYS A 290 1.83 -14.93 29.54
CA LYS A 290 2.18 -16.32 29.29
C LYS A 290 1.60 -17.15 30.44
N PHE A 291 0.79 -18.13 30.09
CA PHE A 291 0.19 -19.10 31.00
C PHE A 291 0.81 -20.49 30.77
#